data_AF-A0A0B8QFK8-F1
#
_entry.id   AF-A0A0B8QFK8-F1
#
_cell.length_a   1.000
_cell.length_b   1.000
_cell.length_c   1.000
_cell.angle_alpha   90.00
_cell.angle_beta   90.00
_cell.angle_gamma   90.00
#
_symmetry.space_group_name_H-M   'P 1'
#
loop_
_entity.id
_entity.type
_entity.pdbx_description
1 polymer ?
#
loop_
_entity_poly.entity_id
_entity_poly.type
_entity_poly.pdbx_seq_one_letter_code
_entity_poly.pdbx_strand_id
1 'polypeptide(L)'
;MGIQKLKKQALALSIAGLASQAVFAEVPGIERVDLGDNFKIAILPDTQYLTFNYPEIFTKQTEWLAANAAKEDIQFVIHVGDIVQKGQNEWEWEHANESMKVLDDAGIPYSTTIGNHDIDKTASSWELVNGDNYVKHYGPHRFEGRDDFLGASEDGLVTAFRFSATGRDFLILNMSIDPTEEHLDWGRAILRSYPNLPTILVTHRLVGENGDLGFTNNVFSGFETKDPIQMWEEFIKHEDQIFMTINGHSSPAPSNGAYNIVRTNANGLPVNQILVDYQISMKTTRPVVMSIQKTVERKVAKVICVS
;
A
#
# COMPACT_ATOMS: atom_id res chain seq x y z
N MET A 1 -13.45 -29.46 -16.50
CA MET A 1 -11.97 -29.40 -16.61
C MET A 1 -11.53 -28.11 -15.94
N GLY A 2 -11.09 -28.00 -14.70
CA GLY A 2 -10.73 -28.97 -13.67
C GLY A 2 -9.69 -28.27 -12.80
N ILE A 3 -10.13 -27.70 -11.68
CA ILE A 3 -9.43 -26.82 -10.71
C ILE A 3 -8.14 -27.45 -10.11
N GLN A 4 -7.76 -28.66 -10.52
CA GLN A 4 -6.60 -29.40 -10.01
C GLN A 4 -5.26 -29.13 -10.72
N LYS A 5 -5.19 -28.31 -11.77
CA LYS A 5 -3.93 -28.03 -12.50
C LYS A 5 -3.13 -26.80 -12.03
N LEU A 6 -3.63 -26.00 -11.09
CA LEU A 6 -2.96 -24.75 -10.65
C LEU A 6 -1.97 -24.92 -9.47
N LYS A 7 -1.78 -26.12 -8.93
CA LYS A 7 -0.98 -26.36 -7.70
C LYS A 7 0.55 -26.16 -7.80
N LYS A 8 1.10 -25.58 -8.88
CA LYS A 8 2.55 -25.37 -9.04
C LYS A 8 2.95 -24.11 -9.82
N GLN A 9 2.07 -23.14 -10.01
CA GLN A 9 2.45 -21.86 -10.62
C GLN A 9 2.61 -20.83 -9.51
N ALA A 10 3.86 -20.54 -9.14
CA ALA A 10 4.17 -19.37 -8.34
C ALA A 10 4.11 -18.14 -9.26
N LEU A 11 3.39 -17.11 -8.84
CA LEU A 11 3.42 -15.80 -9.50
C LEU A 11 4.84 -15.25 -9.41
N ALA A 12 5.50 -15.05 -10.56
CA ALA A 12 6.83 -14.49 -10.59
C ALA A 12 6.74 -12.95 -10.55
N LEU A 13 6.88 -12.37 -9.36
CA LEU A 13 6.99 -10.91 -9.24
C LEU A 13 8.41 -10.45 -9.60
N SER A 14 8.50 -9.47 -10.50
CA SER A 14 9.74 -8.71 -10.69
C SER A 14 9.57 -7.31 -10.13
N ILE A 15 10.39 -7.00 -9.13
CA ILE A 15 10.54 -5.64 -8.64
C ILE A 15 11.57 -4.96 -9.54
N ALA A 16 11.12 -4.04 -10.38
CA ALA A 16 12.01 -3.18 -11.15
C ALA A 16 12.07 -1.81 -10.47
N GLY A 17 13.13 -1.57 -9.70
CA GLY A 17 13.53 -0.22 -9.28
C GLY A 17 14.71 0.24 -10.12
N LEU A 18 14.64 1.42 -10.72
CA LEU A 18 15.76 2.09 -11.40
C LEU A 18 16.75 2.68 -10.38
N ALA A 19 17.23 1.86 -9.43
CA ALA A 19 18.50 1.98 -8.70
C ALA A 19 18.53 1.01 -7.52
N SER A 20 18.89 -0.25 -7.78
CA SER A 20 19.88 -1.02 -7.00
C SER A 20 19.88 -2.42 -7.57
N GLN A 21 21.06 -2.90 -7.93
CA GLN A 21 21.28 -4.34 -8.09
C GLN A 21 21.10 -4.99 -6.71
N ALA A 22 19.85 -5.19 -6.29
CA ALA A 22 19.56 -6.16 -5.25
C ALA A 22 19.76 -7.53 -5.91
N VAL A 23 20.78 -8.24 -5.44
CA VAL A 23 21.06 -9.62 -5.81
C VAL A 23 19.79 -10.42 -5.52
N PHE A 24 19.07 -10.79 -6.58
CA PHE A 24 18.03 -11.79 -6.50
C PHE A 24 18.72 -13.08 -6.08
N ALA A 25 18.40 -13.60 -4.89
CA ALA A 25 18.69 -15.01 -4.63
C ALA A 25 17.80 -15.81 -5.58
N GLU A 26 18.37 -16.36 -6.64
CA GLU A 26 17.72 -17.38 -7.45
C GLU A 26 17.32 -18.53 -6.51
N VAL A 27 16.02 -18.74 -6.31
CA VAL A 27 15.53 -19.96 -5.68
C VAL A 27 15.76 -21.08 -6.69
N PRO A 28 16.65 -22.04 -6.43
CA PRO A 28 16.95 -23.10 -7.40
C PRO A 28 15.68 -23.89 -7.71
N GLY A 29 15.28 -23.93 -8.98
CA GLY A 29 14.14 -24.72 -9.45
C GLY A 29 12.85 -23.94 -9.76
N ILE A 30 12.85 -22.60 -9.72
CA ILE A 30 11.75 -21.78 -10.23
C ILE A 30 12.18 -21.12 -11.55
N GLU A 31 11.69 -21.62 -12.68
CA GLU A 31 11.82 -20.90 -13.96
C GLU A 31 10.97 -19.63 -13.91
N ARG A 32 11.57 -18.47 -14.23
CA ARG A 32 10.82 -17.25 -14.55
C ARG A 32 10.07 -17.50 -15.85
N VAL A 33 8.75 -17.62 -15.76
CA VAL A 33 7.88 -17.60 -16.93
C VAL A 33 7.53 -16.14 -17.21
N ASP A 34 8.07 -15.60 -18.30
CA ASP A 34 7.60 -14.32 -18.85
C ASP A 34 6.29 -14.59 -19.60
N LEU A 35 5.16 -14.24 -18.99
CA LEU A 35 3.83 -14.56 -19.49
C LEU A 35 3.35 -13.60 -20.58
N GLY A 36 4.08 -12.52 -20.89
CA GLY A 36 3.71 -11.52 -21.91
C GLY A 36 2.58 -10.56 -21.49
N ASP A 37 1.93 -10.81 -20.35
CA ASP A 37 0.79 -10.08 -19.80
C ASP A 37 1.18 -9.43 -18.45
N ASN A 38 2.16 -8.52 -18.50
CA ASN A 38 2.66 -7.82 -17.33
C ASN A 38 2.01 -6.43 -17.22
N PHE A 39 1.62 -6.04 -16.01
CA PHE A 39 1.17 -4.68 -15.71
C PHE A 39 1.89 -4.12 -14.50
N LYS A 40 1.75 -2.81 -14.28
CA LYS A 40 2.42 -2.09 -13.20
C LYS A 40 1.44 -1.53 -12.18
N ILE A 41 1.81 -1.62 -10.91
CA ILE A 41 1.19 -0.86 -9.81
C ILE A 41 2.26 0.08 -9.25
N ALA A 42 1.91 1.34 -9.06
CA ALA A 42 2.77 2.34 -8.44
C ALA A 42 2.47 2.45 -6.95
N ILE A 43 3.48 2.46 -6.09
CA ILE A 43 3.32 2.60 -4.63
C ILE A 43 3.87 3.94 -4.18
N LEU A 44 3.08 4.79 -3.54
CA LEU A 44 3.50 6.00 -2.85
C LEU A 44 3.68 5.71 -1.34
N PRO A 45 4.92 5.56 -0.85
CA PRO A 45 5.16 5.27 0.55
C PRO A 45 5.44 6.54 1.35
N ASP A 46 4.85 6.61 2.55
CA ASP A 46 5.28 7.45 3.67
C ASP A 46 5.67 8.87 3.21
N THR A 47 4.68 9.61 2.69
CA THR A 47 4.88 10.96 2.13
C THR A 47 4.94 12.03 3.21
N GLN A 48 4.78 11.65 4.48
CA GLN A 48 4.63 12.56 5.61
C GLN A 48 5.70 13.67 5.68
N TYR A 49 6.96 13.34 5.41
CA TYR A 49 8.03 14.33 5.39
C TYR A 49 8.01 15.25 4.16
N LEU A 50 7.54 14.76 3.00
CA LEU A 50 7.33 15.57 1.81
C LEU A 50 6.18 16.54 2.05
N THR A 51 5.06 16.05 2.55
CA THR A 51 3.89 16.87 2.89
C THR A 51 4.24 18.00 3.87
N PHE A 52 5.06 17.70 4.88
CA PHE A 52 5.46 18.69 5.89
C PHE A 52 6.52 19.70 5.40
N ASN A 53 7.55 19.26 4.67
CA ASN A 53 8.72 20.11 4.34
C ASN A 53 8.83 20.50 2.87
N TYR A 54 8.36 19.65 1.95
CA TYR A 54 8.64 19.73 0.51
C TYR A 54 7.40 19.32 -0.32
N PRO A 55 6.23 19.95 -0.11
CA PRO A 55 4.98 19.55 -0.78
C PRO A 55 5.10 19.65 -2.31
N GLU A 56 5.95 20.52 -2.83
CA GLU A 56 6.25 20.62 -4.26
C GLU A 56 6.88 19.35 -4.83
N ILE A 57 7.64 18.60 -4.01
CA ILE A 57 8.20 17.31 -4.44
C ILE A 57 7.09 16.28 -4.50
N PHE A 58 6.19 16.25 -3.50
CA PHE A 58 5.04 15.35 -3.51
C PHE A 58 4.16 15.58 -4.75
N THR A 59 3.86 16.84 -5.07
CA THR A 59 3.16 17.22 -6.31
C THR A 59 3.90 16.75 -7.56
N LYS A 60 5.23 16.87 -7.60
CA LYS A 60 6.01 16.35 -8.75
C LYS A 60 5.95 14.82 -8.87
N GLN A 61 5.76 14.09 -7.76
CA GLN A 61 5.56 12.64 -7.80
C GLN A 61 4.24 12.30 -8.50
N THR A 62 3.14 12.96 -8.11
CA THR A 62 1.82 12.72 -8.68
C THR A 62 1.69 13.23 -10.11
N GLU A 63 2.33 14.35 -10.46
CA GLU A 63 2.45 14.80 -11.85
C GLU A 63 3.19 13.79 -12.73
N TRP A 64 4.27 13.20 -12.24
CA TRP A 64 5.00 12.18 -13.00
C TRP A 64 4.13 10.94 -13.23
N LEU A 65 3.39 10.50 -12.21
CA LEU A 65 2.45 9.38 -12.32
C LEU A 65 1.37 9.68 -13.37
N ALA A 66 0.72 10.85 -13.29
CA ALA A 66 -0.28 11.28 -14.26
C ALA A 66 0.27 11.33 -15.70
N ALA A 67 1.51 11.83 -15.88
CA ALA A 67 2.13 11.95 -17.19
C ALA A 67 2.62 10.61 -17.77
N ASN A 68 2.93 9.61 -16.93
CA ASN A 68 3.58 8.37 -17.37
C ASN A 68 2.71 7.13 -17.23
N ALA A 69 1.55 7.18 -16.56
CA ALA A 69 0.75 5.99 -16.27
C ALA A 69 0.46 5.14 -17.51
N ALA A 70 -0.03 5.75 -18.59
CA ALA A 70 -0.32 5.02 -19.84
C ALA A 70 0.93 4.44 -20.51
N LYS A 71 2.04 5.19 -20.50
CA LYS A 71 3.31 4.75 -21.11
C LYS A 71 3.95 3.60 -20.33
N GLU A 72 3.84 3.66 -19.01
CA GLU A 72 4.45 2.69 -18.10
C GLU A 72 3.51 1.52 -17.78
N ASP A 73 2.29 1.51 -18.33
CA ASP A 73 1.25 0.51 -18.04
C ASP A 73 0.90 0.43 -16.54
N ILE A 74 0.83 1.60 -15.89
CA ILE A 74 0.44 1.73 -14.48
C ILE A 74 -1.08 1.71 -14.41
N GLN A 75 -1.61 0.62 -13.85
CA GLN A 75 -3.05 0.35 -13.77
C GLN A 75 -3.67 0.91 -12.49
N PHE A 76 -2.86 1.09 -11.45
CA PHE A 76 -3.31 1.58 -10.14
C PHE A 76 -2.17 2.20 -9.33
N VAL A 77 -2.50 3.20 -8.49
CA VAL A 77 -1.58 3.81 -7.52
C VAL A 77 -2.01 3.48 -6.08
N ILE A 78 -1.10 3.03 -5.23
CA ILE A 78 -1.38 2.68 -3.83
C ILE A 78 -0.58 3.61 -2.92
N HIS A 79 -1.25 4.39 -2.07
CA HIS A 79 -0.59 5.12 -0.98
C HIS A 79 -0.66 4.31 0.30
N VAL A 80 0.49 3.90 0.84
CA VAL A 80 0.55 2.98 1.99
C VAL A 80 0.46 3.67 3.36
N GLY A 81 -0.24 4.82 3.44
CA GLY A 81 -0.37 5.62 4.67
C GLY A 81 0.83 6.51 5.01
N ASP A 82 0.74 7.17 6.15
CA ASP A 82 1.60 8.29 6.56
C ASP A 82 1.65 9.37 5.47
N ILE A 83 0.46 9.88 5.15
CA ILE A 83 0.24 10.95 4.19
C ILE A 83 0.72 12.29 4.75
N VAL A 84 0.41 12.55 6.02
CA VAL A 84 0.83 13.76 6.76
C VAL A 84 1.77 13.39 7.91
N GLN A 85 2.58 14.33 8.38
CA GLN A 85 3.49 14.14 9.52
C GLN A 85 2.74 14.25 10.86
N LYS A 86 1.68 15.06 10.90
CA LYS A 86 0.86 15.27 12.08
C LYS A 86 -0.62 15.35 11.69
N GLY A 87 -1.38 14.29 11.99
CA GLY A 87 -2.80 14.18 11.68
C GLY A 87 -3.68 15.33 12.18
N GLN A 88 -3.28 16.05 13.23
CA GLN A 88 -4.01 17.22 13.75
C GLN A 88 -3.77 18.53 12.97
N ASN A 89 -2.81 18.56 12.04
CA ASN A 89 -2.43 19.79 11.33
C ASN A 89 -3.17 19.90 9.99
N GLU A 90 -4.24 20.68 9.94
CA GLU A 90 -5.06 20.88 8.73
C GLU A 90 -4.23 21.30 7.49
N TRP A 91 -3.24 22.18 7.65
CA TRP A 91 -2.41 22.66 6.52
C TRP A 91 -1.58 21.55 5.87
N GLU A 92 -1.23 20.48 6.60
CA GLU A 92 -0.56 19.32 6.00
C GLU A 92 -1.52 18.53 5.11
N TRP A 93 -2.78 18.41 5.53
CA TRP A 93 -3.83 17.81 4.70
C TRP A 93 -4.12 18.64 3.45
N GLU A 94 -4.10 19.98 3.54
CA GLU A 94 -4.23 20.86 2.38
C GLU A 94 -3.13 20.58 1.34
N HIS A 95 -1.86 20.53 1.76
CA HIS A 95 -0.73 20.19 0.87
C HIS A 95 -0.85 18.79 0.24
N ALA A 96 -1.25 17.79 1.04
CA ALA A 96 -1.44 16.43 0.54
C ALA A 96 -2.59 16.36 -0.48
N ASN A 97 -3.68 17.09 -0.23
CA ASN A 97 -4.82 17.17 -1.13
C ASN A 97 -4.45 17.85 -2.46
N GLU A 98 -3.69 18.95 -2.42
CA GLU A 98 -3.18 19.60 -3.63
C GLU A 98 -2.32 18.65 -4.48
N SER A 99 -1.45 17.88 -3.83
CA SER A 99 -0.59 16.90 -4.52
C SER A 99 -1.42 15.74 -5.10
N MET A 100 -2.34 15.17 -4.34
CA MET A 100 -3.15 14.02 -4.78
C MET A 100 -4.23 14.41 -5.79
N LYS A 101 -4.70 15.67 -5.79
CA LYS A 101 -5.64 16.20 -6.79
C LYS A 101 -5.14 16.06 -8.22
N VAL A 102 -3.82 16.02 -8.42
CA VAL A 102 -3.22 15.75 -9.74
C VAL A 102 -3.66 14.38 -10.29
N LEU A 103 -3.78 13.35 -9.43
CA LEU A 103 -4.26 12.03 -9.83
C LEU A 103 -5.77 12.04 -10.07
N ASP A 104 -6.54 12.76 -9.24
CA ASP A 104 -7.98 12.94 -9.41
C ASP A 104 -8.30 13.58 -10.76
N ASP A 105 -7.64 14.70 -11.08
CA ASP A 105 -7.86 15.47 -12.31
C ASP A 105 -7.41 14.71 -13.56
N ALA A 106 -6.40 13.83 -13.42
CA ALA A 106 -5.92 12.97 -14.50
C ALA A 106 -6.73 11.66 -14.64
N GLY A 107 -7.68 11.39 -13.75
CA GLY A 107 -8.46 10.15 -13.75
C GLY A 107 -7.62 8.90 -13.47
N ILE A 108 -6.52 9.02 -12.73
CA ILE A 108 -5.67 7.88 -12.38
C ILE A 108 -6.30 7.13 -11.19
N PRO A 109 -6.54 5.81 -11.29
CA PRO A 109 -7.02 5.00 -10.18
C PRO A 109 -6.03 4.99 -9.02
N TYR A 110 -6.50 5.26 -7.81
CA TYR A 110 -5.68 5.14 -6.61
C TYR A 110 -6.48 4.80 -5.37
N SER A 111 -5.76 4.32 -4.35
CA SER A 111 -6.30 4.10 -3.02
C SER A 111 -5.30 4.52 -1.95
N THR A 112 -5.79 4.71 -0.72
CA THR A 112 -4.98 5.07 0.44
C THR A 112 -5.35 4.19 1.63
N THR A 113 -4.38 3.97 2.52
CA THR A 113 -4.65 3.48 3.89
C THR A 113 -4.15 4.51 4.90
N ILE A 114 -4.61 4.40 6.15
CA ILE A 114 -4.19 5.28 7.25
C ILE A 114 -2.88 4.79 7.87
N GLY A 115 -1.95 5.71 8.13
CA GLY A 115 -0.72 5.45 8.88
C GLY A 115 -0.73 6.02 10.31
N ASN A 116 0.33 5.79 11.07
CA ASN A 116 0.41 6.24 12.46
C ASN A 116 0.67 7.75 12.59
N HIS A 117 1.13 8.44 11.54
CA HIS A 117 1.26 9.89 11.52
C HIS A 117 -0.02 10.61 11.09
N ASP A 118 -0.92 9.92 10.41
CA ASP A 118 -2.22 10.42 9.96
C ASP A 118 -3.25 10.56 11.09
N ILE A 119 -2.93 9.99 12.26
CA ILE A 119 -3.76 10.03 13.46
C ILE A 119 -3.52 11.34 14.24
N ASP A 120 -4.59 11.94 14.78
CA ASP A 120 -4.51 13.06 15.73
C ASP A 120 -3.89 12.57 17.07
N LYS A 121 -2.65 12.97 17.32
CA LYS A 121 -1.92 12.60 18.54
C LYS A 121 -2.20 13.55 19.72
N THR A 122 -3.02 14.58 19.51
CA THR A 122 -3.42 15.57 20.52
C THR A 122 -4.77 15.28 21.13
N ALA A 123 -5.61 14.52 20.42
CA ALA A 123 -6.86 14.00 20.94
C ALA A 123 -6.60 13.11 22.17
N SER A 124 -7.48 13.24 23.16
CA SER A 124 -7.31 12.55 24.43
C SER A 124 -7.45 11.03 24.24
N SER A 125 -6.74 10.20 25.01
CA SER A 125 -6.77 8.74 24.91
C SER A 125 -8.15 8.10 25.23
N TRP A 126 -9.19 8.92 25.41
CA TRP A 126 -10.57 8.55 25.71
C TRP A 126 -11.54 8.96 24.59
N GLU A 127 -11.07 9.71 23.58
CA GLU A 127 -11.86 10.03 22.39
C GLU A 127 -11.69 8.91 21.36
N LEU A 128 -12.84 8.43 20.89
CA LEU A 128 -13.01 7.28 20.02
C LEU A 128 -12.50 7.68 18.62
N VAL A 129 -11.44 7.01 18.17
CA VAL A 129 -10.91 7.09 16.79
C VAL A 129 -10.27 8.44 16.43
N ASN A 130 -9.00 8.61 16.80
CA ASN A 130 -8.17 9.74 16.37
C ASN A 130 -7.85 9.76 14.84
N GLY A 131 -8.57 8.97 14.03
CA GLY A 131 -8.43 8.89 12.57
C GLY A 131 -9.38 9.82 11.81
N ASP A 132 -10.21 10.62 12.48
CA ASP A 132 -11.24 11.45 11.87
C ASP A 132 -10.71 12.40 10.79
N ASN A 133 -9.54 13.00 10.98
CA ASN A 133 -8.94 13.87 9.97
C ASN A 133 -8.55 13.09 8.71
N TYR A 134 -8.01 11.88 8.85
CA TYR A 134 -7.79 11.00 7.70
C TYR A 134 -9.11 10.71 6.98
N VAL A 135 -10.15 10.30 7.70
CA VAL A 135 -11.46 9.96 7.12
C VAL A 135 -12.11 11.19 6.47
N LYS A 136 -11.92 12.39 7.02
CA LYS A 136 -12.38 13.66 6.46
C LYS A 136 -11.74 13.99 5.12
N HIS A 137 -10.49 13.61 4.87
CA HIS A 137 -9.77 13.95 3.63
C HIS A 137 -9.66 12.80 2.63
N TYR A 138 -9.63 11.55 3.11
CA TYR A 138 -9.37 10.33 2.34
C TYR A 138 -10.33 9.19 2.67
N GLY A 139 -11.45 9.47 3.35
CA GLY A 139 -12.51 8.50 3.59
C GLY A 139 -13.38 8.23 2.35
N PRO A 140 -14.44 7.41 2.50
CA PRO A 140 -15.25 6.90 1.39
C PRO A 140 -15.83 7.99 0.49
N HIS A 141 -16.25 9.13 1.05
CA HIS A 141 -16.82 10.25 0.30
C HIS A 141 -15.92 10.78 -0.83
N ARG A 142 -14.59 10.59 -0.74
CA ARG A 142 -13.63 10.95 -1.80
C ARG A 142 -13.75 10.04 -3.02
N PHE A 143 -14.16 8.79 -2.79
CA PHE A 143 -14.20 7.73 -3.80
C PHE A 143 -15.63 7.36 -4.22
N GLU A 144 -16.64 7.85 -3.51
CA GLU A 144 -18.05 7.65 -3.84
C GLU A 144 -18.35 8.06 -5.29
N GLY A 145 -19.07 7.20 -6.01
CA GLY A 145 -19.42 7.41 -7.41
C GLY A 145 -18.36 7.00 -8.42
N ARG A 146 -17.16 6.54 -7.98
CA ARG A 146 -16.18 5.93 -8.88
C ARG A 146 -16.54 4.46 -9.14
N ASP A 147 -16.36 4.01 -10.38
CA ASP A 147 -16.65 2.63 -10.79
C ASP A 147 -15.67 1.60 -10.18
N ASP A 148 -14.50 2.06 -9.73
CA ASP A 148 -13.46 1.25 -9.10
C ASP A 148 -13.67 1.05 -7.59
N PHE A 149 -14.54 1.85 -6.94
CA PHE A 149 -14.79 1.77 -5.50
C PHE A 149 -15.86 0.72 -5.17
N LEU A 150 -15.53 -0.22 -4.28
CA LEU A 150 -16.42 -1.33 -3.89
C LEU A 150 -17.06 -1.15 -2.51
N GLY A 151 -16.58 -0.20 -1.71
CA GLY A 151 -17.16 0.15 -0.40
C GLY A 151 -16.11 0.43 0.67
N ALA A 152 -16.60 0.79 1.84
CA ALA A 152 -15.80 1.00 3.06
C ALA A 152 -16.48 0.41 4.31
N SER A 153 -15.70 0.20 5.37
CA SER A 153 -16.21 0.00 6.73
C SER A 153 -17.01 1.21 7.20
N GLU A 154 -17.83 1.04 8.24
CA GLU A 154 -18.69 2.10 8.78
C GLU A 154 -17.92 3.36 9.16
N ASP A 155 -16.71 3.20 9.70
CA ASP A 155 -15.81 4.29 10.08
C ASP A 155 -14.90 4.78 8.93
N GLY A 156 -14.97 4.17 7.75
CA GLY A 156 -14.17 4.54 6.58
C GLY A 156 -12.69 4.16 6.65
N LEU A 157 -12.25 3.40 7.66
CA LEU A 157 -10.84 3.03 7.84
C LEU A 157 -10.40 1.77 7.05
N VAL A 158 -11.36 0.98 6.58
CA VAL A 158 -11.13 -0.15 5.67
C VAL A 158 -11.87 0.13 4.38
N THR A 159 -11.20 -0.02 3.24
CA THR A 159 -11.79 0.27 1.92
C THR A 159 -11.44 -0.80 0.91
N ALA A 160 -12.31 -1.00 -0.08
CA ALA A 160 -12.10 -1.96 -1.15
C ALA A 160 -12.24 -1.30 -2.52
N PHE A 161 -11.35 -1.67 -3.44
CA PHE A 161 -11.34 -1.20 -4.82
C PHE A 161 -11.15 -2.37 -5.78
N ARG A 162 -11.53 -2.17 -7.04
CA ARG A 162 -11.21 -3.07 -8.15
C ARG A 162 -10.43 -2.33 -9.24
N PHE A 163 -9.56 -3.04 -9.91
CA PHE A 163 -8.99 -2.58 -11.17
C PHE A 163 -8.81 -3.74 -12.13
N SER A 164 -8.79 -3.44 -13.43
CA SER A 164 -8.59 -4.43 -14.48
C SER A 164 -7.19 -4.27 -15.07
N ALA A 165 -6.47 -5.36 -15.22
CA ALA A 165 -5.18 -5.39 -15.89
C ALA A 165 -5.03 -6.70 -16.66
N THR A 166 -4.47 -6.62 -17.86
CA THR A 166 -4.17 -7.80 -18.69
C THR A 166 -5.36 -8.77 -18.85
N GLY A 167 -6.56 -8.21 -19.01
CA GLY A 167 -7.81 -8.96 -19.19
C GLY A 167 -8.34 -9.66 -17.93
N ARG A 168 -7.82 -9.33 -16.74
CA ARG A 168 -8.23 -9.87 -15.45
C ARG A 168 -8.56 -8.74 -14.47
N ASP A 169 -9.50 -8.99 -13.57
CA ASP A 169 -9.85 -8.08 -12.50
C ASP A 169 -9.11 -8.45 -11.21
N PHE A 170 -8.70 -7.44 -10.45
CA PHE A 170 -8.01 -7.56 -9.18
C PHE A 170 -8.76 -6.78 -8.10
N LEU A 171 -8.64 -7.23 -6.86
CA LEU A 171 -9.16 -6.53 -5.69
C LEU A 171 -8.00 -5.87 -4.94
N ILE A 172 -8.19 -4.63 -4.52
CA ILE A 172 -7.35 -3.96 -3.52
C ILE A 172 -8.17 -3.83 -2.24
N LEU A 173 -7.68 -4.43 -1.16
CA LEU A 173 -8.28 -4.33 0.17
C LEU A 173 -7.35 -3.53 1.08
N ASN A 174 -7.69 -2.26 1.32
CA ASN A 174 -6.97 -1.43 2.28
C ASN A 174 -7.49 -1.73 3.68
N MET A 175 -6.62 -2.22 4.52
CA MET A 175 -6.84 -2.48 5.94
C MET A 175 -6.21 -1.36 6.77
N SER A 176 -6.90 -0.96 7.84
CA SER A 176 -6.36 -0.03 8.85
C SER A 176 -4.99 -0.50 9.39
N ILE A 177 -4.20 0.42 9.93
CA ILE A 177 -2.90 0.12 10.55
C ILE A 177 -3.02 -0.82 11.76
N ASP A 178 -4.05 -0.63 12.60
CA ASP A 178 -4.42 -1.55 13.67
C ASP A 178 -5.92 -1.86 13.54
N PRO A 179 -6.30 -2.86 12.72
CA PRO A 179 -7.71 -3.15 12.50
C PRO A 179 -8.36 -3.76 13.75
N THR A 180 -9.64 -3.50 13.96
CA THR A 180 -10.47 -4.23 14.94
C THR A 180 -10.92 -5.57 14.37
N GLU A 181 -11.58 -6.41 15.18
CA GLU A 181 -12.24 -7.62 14.62
C GLU A 181 -13.33 -7.25 13.61
N GLU A 182 -14.07 -6.16 13.82
CA GLU A 182 -15.11 -5.67 12.90
C GLU A 182 -14.50 -5.27 11.54
N HIS A 183 -13.31 -4.68 11.54
CA HIS A 183 -12.55 -4.40 10.32
C HIS A 183 -12.15 -5.68 9.59
N LEU A 184 -11.68 -6.70 10.31
CA LEU A 184 -11.36 -8.01 9.70
C LEU A 184 -12.61 -8.67 9.13
N ASP A 185 -13.72 -8.66 9.86
CA ASP A 185 -15.00 -9.21 9.41
C ASP A 185 -15.55 -8.50 8.17
N TRP A 186 -15.43 -7.17 8.11
CA TRP A 186 -15.78 -6.41 6.92
C TRP A 186 -14.91 -6.81 5.73
N GLY A 187 -13.59 -6.95 5.94
CA GLY A 187 -12.66 -7.47 4.94
C GLY A 187 -13.07 -8.86 4.44
N ARG A 188 -13.37 -9.81 5.35
CA ARG A 188 -13.88 -11.15 5.00
C ARG A 188 -15.16 -11.08 4.18
N ALA A 189 -16.09 -10.18 4.51
CA ALA A 189 -17.32 -9.99 3.76
C ALA A 189 -17.09 -9.51 2.33
N ILE A 190 -16.14 -8.60 2.11
CA ILE A 190 -15.73 -8.17 0.77
C ILE A 190 -15.14 -9.34 -0.03
N LEU A 191 -14.17 -10.07 0.54
CA LEU A 191 -13.52 -11.20 -0.16
C LEU A 191 -14.55 -12.25 -0.58
N ARG A 192 -15.52 -12.55 0.28
CA ARG A 192 -16.63 -13.47 -0.01
C ARG A 192 -17.60 -12.96 -1.06
N SER A 193 -17.78 -11.64 -1.17
CA SER A 193 -18.62 -11.02 -2.19
C SER A 193 -17.97 -11.05 -3.58
N TYR A 194 -16.64 -11.12 -3.62
CA TYR A 194 -15.84 -11.14 -4.85
C TYR A 194 -14.86 -12.31 -4.92
N PRO A 195 -15.28 -13.58 -4.72
CA PRO A 195 -14.40 -14.70 -4.37
C PRO A 195 -13.41 -15.15 -5.46
N ASN A 196 -13.52 -14.59 -6.67
CA ASN A 196 -12.66 -14.93 -7.81
C ASN A 196 -11.63 -13.85 -8.16
N LEU A 197 -11.60 -12.71 -7.45
CA LEU A 197 -10.66 -11.62 -7.71
C LEU A 197 -9.36 -11.82 -6.91
N PRO A 198 -8.19 -12.06 -7.54
CA PRO A 198 -6.92 -12.07 -6.81
C PRO A 198 -6.77 -10.76 -6.03
N THR A 199 -6.49 -10.88 -4.73
CA THR A 199 -6.50 -9.73 -3.81
C THR A 199 -5.11 -9.30 -3.40
N ILE A 200 -4.87 -8.00 -3.51
CA ILE A 200 -3.75 -7.29 -2.90
C ILE A 200 -4.26 -6.63 -1.62
N LEU A 201 -3.76 -7.07 -0.47
CA LEU A 201 -4.04 -6.41 0.80
C LEU A 201 -3.02 -5.30 1.05
N VAL A 202 -3.49 -4.13 1.43
CA VAL A 202 -2.64 -2.97 1.75
C VAL A 202 -2.89 -2.58 3.18
N THR A 203 -1.84 -2.39 3.96
CA THR A 203 -1.93 -1.79 5.30
C THR A 203 -0.67 -0.96 5.52
N HIS A 204 -0.70 0.01 6.43
CA HIS A 204 0.49 0.79 6.71
C HIS A 204 1.60 -0.07 7.33
N ARG A 205 1.25 -1.03 8.19
CA ARG A 205 2.22 -1.85 8.94
C ARG A 205 1.91 -3.34 8.85
N LEU A 206 2.85 -4.12 8.33
CA LEU A 206 2.78 -5.58 8.36
C LEU A 206 4.16 -6.24 8.48
N VAL A 207 5.01 -6.07 7.47
CA VAL A 207 6.41 -6.50 7.52
C VAL A 207 7.23 -5.39 8.19
N GLY A 208 8.19 -5.77 9.05
CA GLY A 208 9.08 -4.86 9.75
C GLY A 208 10.48 -4.75 9.13
N GLU A 209 11.34 -3.98 9.78
CA GLU A 209 12.70 -3.62 9.29
C GLU A 209 13.64 -4.81 9.06
N ASN A 210 13.37 -5.96 9.68
CA ASN A 210 14.17 -7.18 9.54
C ASN A 210 13.50 -8.25 8.65
N GLY A 211 12.34 -7.94 8.06
CA GLY A 211 11.54 -8.87 7.26
C GLY A 211 10.61 -9.80 8.05
N ASP A 212 10.69 -9.79 9.37
CA ASP A 212 9.67 -10.40 10.23
C ASP A 212 8.38 -9.57 10.24
N LEU A 213 7.30 -10.14 10.77
CA LEU A 213 6.09 -9.35 11.04
C LEU A 213 6.43 -8.26 12.06
N GLY A 214 6.18 -7.00 11.69
CA GLY A 214 6.66 -5.81 12.37
C GLY A 214 5.87 -5.52 13.66
N PHE A 215 6.19 -6.22 14.74
CA PHE A 215 5.53 -5.99 16.02
C PHE A 215 5.95 -4.63 16.63
N THR A 216 4.96 -3.77 16.83
CA THR A 216 5.06 -2.55 17.64
C THR A 216 3.72 -2.32 18.34
N ASN A 217 3.70 -1.51 19.39
CA ASN A 217 2.43 -1.16 20.06
C ASN A 217 1.44 -0.53 19.07
N ASN A 218 0.17 -0.90 19.21
CA ASN A 218 -0.93 -0.30 18.45
C ASN A 218 -1.05 1.19 18.79
N VAL A 219 -1.41 1.97 17.78
CA VAL A 219 -1.53 3.42 17.83
C VAL A 219 -2.96 3.88 18.14
N PHE A 220 -3.95 3.06 17.79
CA PHE A 220 -5.31 3.24 18.28
C PHE A 220 -5.42 2.76 19.73
N SER A 221 -5.99 3.60 20.58
CA SER A 221 -6.23 3.32 22.01
C SER A 221 -7.73 3.26 22.30
N GLY A 222 -8.12 2.51 23.35
CA GLY A 222 -9.52 2.38 23.76
C GLY A 222 -10.31 1.26 23.07
N PHE A 223 -9.67 0.53 22.15
CA PHE A 223 -10.26 -0.60 21.43
C PHE A 223 -9.32 -1.81 21.43
N GLU A 224 -9.89 -3.00 21.27
CA GLU A 224 -9.11 -4.20 20.96
C GLU A 224 -8.78 -4.20 19.46
N THR A 225 -7.52 -3.89 19.15
CA THR A 225 -6.99 -3.84 17.80
C THR A 225 -5.96 -4.94 17.59
N LYS A 226 -5.74 -5.31 16.33
CA LYS A 226 -4.87 -6.40 15.92
C LYS A 226 -3.52 -5.85 15.49
N ASP A 227 -2.46 -6.36 16.08
CA ASP A 227 -1.10 -6.10 15.61
C ASP A 227 -0.80 -6.87 14.29
N PRO A 228 0.36 -6.66 13.64
CA PRO A 228 0.73 -7.38 12.41
C PRO A 228 0.78 -8.91 12.53
N ILE A 229 1.11 -9.45 13.71
CA ILE A 229 1.11 -10.89 13.95
C ILE A 229 -0.33 -11.39 13.97
N GLN A 230 -1.22 -10.72 14.70
CA GLN A 230 -2.63 -11.07 14.74
C GLN A 230 -3.30 -10.92 13.38
N MET A 231 -3.00 -9.86 12.63
CA MET A 231 -3.53 -9.67 11.27
C MET A 231 -3.12 -10.83 10.35
N TRP A 232 -1.88 -11.30 10.46
CA TRP A 232 -1.42 -12.47 9.72
C TRP A 232 -2.10 -13.76 10.19
N GLU A 233 -2.09 -14.01 11.50
CA GLU A 233 -2.53 -15.25 12.13
C GLU A 233 -4.05 -15.44 12.15
N GLU A 234 -4.83 -14.36 12.12
CA GLU A 234 -6.30 -14.40 12.26
C GLU A 234 -7.05 -14.06 10.95
N PHE A 235 -6.36 -13.46 9.98
CA PHE A 235 -6.96 -13.04 8.72
C PHE A 235 -6.14 -13.45 7.50
N ILE A 236 -4.99 -12.83 7.25
CA ILE A 236 -4.29 -12.94 5.95
C ILE A 236 -3.99 -14.40 5.58
N LYS A 237 -3.46 -15.20 6.51
CA LYS A 237 -3.08 -16.59 6.20
C LYS A 237 -4.28 -17.51 5.93
N HIS A 238 -5.50 -17.07 6.25
CA HIS A 238 -6.73 -17.87 6.09
C HIS A 238 -7.49 -17.55 4.81
N GLU A 239 -7.12 -16.47 4.10
CA GLU A 239 -7.80 -16.02 2.89
C GLU A 239 -6.96 -16.37 1.65
N ASP A 240 -7.29 -17.49 0.99
CA ASP A 240 -6.58 -18.00 -0.21
C ASP A 240 -6.53 -17.00 -1.37
N GLN A 241 -7.46 -16.05 -1.38
CA GLN A 241 -7.56 -15.00 -2.37
C GLN A 241 -6.45 -13.94 -2.24
N ILE A 242 -5.88 -13.77 -1.04
CA ILE A 242 -4.81 -12.81 -0.78
C ILE A 242 -3.48 -13.42 -1.23
N PHE A 243 -2.97 -12.97 -2.38
CA PHE A 243 -1.71 -13.44 -2.94
C PHE A 243 -0.56 -12.44 -2.72
N MET A 244 -0.89 -11.23 -2.28
CA MET A 244 0.07 -10.15 -2.05
C MET A 244 -0.37 -9.27 -0.89
N THR A 245 0.62 -8.82 -0.10
CA THR A 245 0.44 -7.74 0.87
C THR A 245 1.41 -6.61 0.59
N ILE A 246 1.02 -5.36 0.78
CA ILE A 246 1.88 -4.18 0.61
C ILE A 246 1.81 -3.31 1.86
N ASN A 247 2.97 -2.94 2.43
CA ASN A 247 3.04 -2.00 3.55
C ASN A 247 4.22 -1.02 3.49
N GLY A 248 4.10 0.08 4.24
CA GLY A 248 5.13 1.09 4.46
C GLY A 248 5.70 1.00 5.88
N HIS A 249 5.77 2.13 6.59
CA HIS A 249 6.06 2.27 8.03
C HIS A 249 7.49 1.95 8.48
N SER A 250 8.06 0.83 8.02
CA SER A 250 9.35 0.33 8.47
C SER A 250 10.39 0.51 7.38
N SER A 251 11.41 1.32 7.64
CA SER A 251 12.52 1.52 6.71
C SER A 251 13.50 0.37 6.84
N PRO A 252 13.59 -0.53 5.84
CA PRO A 252 14.36 -1.76 5.99
C PRO A 252 15.86 -1.46 6.08
N ALA A 253 16.52 -1.99 7.10
CA ALA A 253 17.97 -1.87 7.27
C ALA A 253 18.69 -3.03 6.55
N PRO A 254 19.84 -2.80 5.89
CA PRO A 254 20.54 -1.53 5.70
C PRO A 254 20.10 -0.75 4.45
N SER A 255 18.98 -1.12 3.82
CA SER A 255 18.70 -0.77 2.42
C SER A 255 17.87 0.50 2.19
N ASN A 256 17.27 1.15 3.21
CA ASN A 256 16.40 2.33 3.01
C ASN A 256 15.53 2.18 1.77
N GLY A 257 14.72 1.12 1.73
CA GLY A 257 14.10 0.73 0.49
C GLY A 257 12.96 -0.23 0.64
N ALA A 258 13.15 -1.47 0.20
CA ALA A 258 12.04 -2.36 0.04
C ALA A 258 12.40 -3.84 0.20
N TYR A 259 11.50 -4.61 0.83
CA TYR A 259 11.60 -6.06 0.89
C TYR A 259 10.61 -6.75 -0.05
N ASN A 260 10.93 -7.99 -0.39
CA ASN A 260 9.99 -8.98 -0.90
C ASN A 260 10.21 -10.28 -0.13
N ILE A 261 9.17 -10.74 0.56
CA ILE A 261 9.20 -11.90 1.42
C ILE A 261 8.02 -12.78 1.03
N VAL A 262 8.27 -14.05 0.78
CA VAL A 262 7.19 -15.00 0.50
C VAL A 262 6.89 -15.76 1.79
N ARG A 263 5.66 -15.63 2.29
CA ARG A 263 5.13 -16.47 3.36
C ARG A 263 4.10 -17.44 2.80
N THR A 264 3.89 -18.55 3.48
CA THR A 264 2.92 -19.57 3.06
C THR A 264 1.66 -19.44 3.91
N ASN A 265 0.50 -19.35 3.27
CA ASN A 265 -0.79 -19.31 3.94
C ASN A 265 -1.17 -20.69 4.51
N ALA A 266 -2.29 -20.78 5.23
CA ALA A 266 -2.74 -22.01 5.91
C ALA A 266 -3.02 -23.19 4.94
N ASN A 267 -3.30 -22.90 3.67
CA ASN A 267 -3.57 -23.91 2.63
C ASN A 267 -2.35 -24.20 1.73
N GLY A 268 -1.18 -23.67 2.07
CA GLY A 268 0.05 -23.92 1.33
C GLY A 268 0.29 -23.00 0.14
N LEU A 269 -0.49 -21.93 -0.03
CA LEU A 269 -0.33 -20.96 -1.11
C LEU A 269 0.66 -19.85 -0.74
N PRO A 270 1.46 -19.33 -1.70
CA PRO A 270 2.38 -18.24 -1.44
C PRO A 270 1.66 -16.90 -1.32
N VAL A 271 2.07 -16.08 -0.34
CA VAL A 271 1.70 -14.69 -0.17
C VAL A 271 2.96 -13.83 -0.32
N ASN A 272 3.00 -13.01 -1.35
CA ASN A 272 4.10 -12.09 -1.62
C ASN A 272 3.95 -10.85 -0.74
N GLN A 273 4.76 -10.73 0.29
CA GLN A 273 4.75 -9.59 1.19
C GLN A 273 5.80 -8.57 0.75
N ILE A 274 5.32 -7.38 0.41
CA ILE A 274 6.11 -6.30 -0.13
C ILE A 274 6.09 -5.16 0.86
N LEU A 275 7.28 -4.77 1.30
CA LEU A 275 7.47 -3.58 2.10
C LEU A 275 8.16 -2.54 1.24
N VAL A 276 7.67 -1.30 1.26
CA VAL A 276 8.25 -0.17 0.54
C VAL A 276 8.25 1.05 1.45
N ASP A 277 9.43 1.51 1.84
CA ASP A 277 9.56 2.73 2.65
C ASP A 277 10.89 3.45 2.33
N TYR A 278 10.76 4.71 1.92
CA TYR A 278 11.88 5.58 1.57
C TYR A 278 12.04 6.80 2.50
N GLN A 279 11.31 6.84 3.63
CA GLN A 279 11.20 8.00 4.52
C GLN A 279 12.53 8.42 5.16
N ILE A 280 13.44 7.48 5.50
CA ILE A 280 14.75 7.83 6.08
C ILE A 280 15.59 8.67 5.11
N SER A 281 15.47 8.42 3.81
CA SER A 281 16.17 9.19 2.78
C SER A 281 15.61 10.62 2.63
N MET A 282 14.41 10.87 3.13
CA MET A 282 13.76 12.19 3.12
C MET A 282 14.07 12.96 4.41
N LYS A 283 14.29 12.25 5.53
CA LYS A 283 14.64 12.83 6.84
C LYS A 283 16.06 13.38 6.93
N THR A 284 17.04 12.73 6.29
CA THR A 284 18.48 12.97 6.53
C THR A 284 19.18 13.84 5.49
N THR A 285 18.62 13.99 4.30
CA THR A 285 19.16 14.85 3.24
C THR A 285 18.25 16.05 3.01
N ARG A 286 18.76 17.27 3.22
CA ARG A 286 18.26 18.43 2.45
C ARG A 286 18.33 18.00 0.98
N PRO A 287 17.30 18.21 0.14
CA PRO A 287 17.42 17.98 -1.29
C PRO A 287 18.46 18.97 -1.86
N VAL A 288 19.74 18.64 -1.71
CA VAL A 288 20.86 19.36 -2.30
C VAL A 288 20.79 19.05 -3.78
N VAL A 289 20.17 19.94 -4.56
CA VAL A 289 20.38 20.19 -6.00
C VAL A 289 20.80 18.95 -6.81
N MET A 290 20.12 17.83 -6.61
CA MET A 290 19.95 16.83 -7.66
C MET A 290 18.71 17.29 -8.40
N SER A 291 18.75 17.32 -9.74
CA SER A 291 17.60 17.77 -10.52
C SER A 291 16.35 17.10 -9.98
N ILE A 292 15.33 17.89 -9.64
CA ILE A 292 14.06 17.41 -9.08
C ILE A 292 13.59 16.19 -9.86
N GLN A 293 13.78 16.21 -11.19
CA GLN A 293 13.54 15.11 -12.11
C GLN A 293 14.29 13.79 -11.81
N LYS A 294 15.58 13.79 -11.42
CA LYS A 294 16.30 12.56 -11.03
C LYS A 294 15.89 12.03 -9.66
N THR A 295 15.51 12.91 -8.74
CA THR A 295 14.93 12.53 -7.44
C THR A 295 13.53 11.95 -7.64
N VAL A 296 12.76 12.54 -8.55
CA VAL A 296 11.48 12.04 -9.02
C VAL A 296 11.68 10.65 -9.65
N GLU A 297 12.50 10.51 -10.68
CA GLU A 297 12.72 9.21 -11.37
C GLU A 297 13.32 8.09 -10.49
N ARG A 298 14.11 8.40 -9.45
CA ARG A 298 14.74 7.38 -8.56
C ARG A 298 13.97 7.11 -7.26
N LYS A 299 13.12 8.02 -6.81
CA LYS A 299 12.41 7.93 -5.52
C LYS A 299 10.88 8.03 -5.64
N VAL A 300 10.35 8.20 -6.85
CA VAL A 300 8.90 8.25 -7.09
C VAL A 300 8.43 6.87 -7.45
N ALA A 301 7.58 6.40 -6.56
CA ALA A 301 6.82 5.19 -6.66
C ALA A 301 7.61 3.93 -7.00
N LYS A 302 7.64 2.98 -6.06
CA LYS A 302 8.11 1.66 -6.42
C LYS A 302 7.09 1.04 -7.36
N VAL A 303 7.51 0.78 -8.59
CA VAL A 303 6.65 0.16 -9.58
C VAL A 303 6.85 -1.34 -9.54
N ILE A 304 5.76 -2.07 -9.32
CA ILE A 304 5.78 -3.52 -9.19
C ILE A 304 5.19 -4.12 -10.44
N CYS A 305 5.97 -5.00 -11.08
CA CYS A 305 5.50 -5.78 -12.20
C CYS A 305 4.78 -7.02 -11.66
N VAL A 306 3.49 -7.13 -11.98
CA VAL A 306 2.65 -8.27 -11.64
C VAL A 306 2.37 -9.06 -12.92
N SER A 307 2.58 -10.38 -12.87
CA SER A 307 2.34 -11.34 -13.97
C SER A 307 1.20 -12.30 -13.61
#